data_AF-A0A7W9NJE5-F1
#
_entry.id   AF-A0A7W9NJE5-F1
#
_cell.length_a   1.000
_cell.length_b   1.000
_cell.length_c   1.000
_cell.angle_alpha   90.00
_cell.angle_beta   90.00
_cell.angle_gamma   90.00
#
_symmetry.space_group_name_H-M   'P 1'
#
loop_
_entity.id
_entity.type
_entity.pdbx_description
1 polymer ?
#
loop_
_entity_poly.entity_id
_entity_poly.type
_entity_poly.pdbx_seq_one_letter_code
_entity_poly.pdbx_strand_id
1 'polypeptide(L)'
;MARRLLLVAAVAFAAAGCSGGPATPPAPTTTSTVDPVAVCTNQLVYWTKDILGNAKDTGLDYQEMGLDGDQYEALQALIEQARQHQSGGAVPPDWLQEQAKAACTRLAAKSPTPTTSGGYGWP
;
A
#
# COMPACT_ATOMS: atom_id res chain seq x y z
N MET A 1 -56.32 -2.17 26.48
CA MET A 1 -55.93 -3.28 25.56
C MET A 1 -54.56 -3.80 25.99
N ALA A 2 -54.28 -5.08 25.73
CA ALA A 2 -53.44 -5.99 26.50
C ALA A 2 -51.91 -5.76 26.57
N ARG A 3 -51.35 -6.31 27.65
CA ARG A 3 -49.95 -6.54 28.04
C ARG A 3 -49.40 -7.79 27.33
N ARG A 4 -48.12 -7.83 26.93
CA ARG A 4 -47.24 -9.03 26.72
C ARG A 4 -45.83 -8.56 26.29
N LEU A 5 -44.82 -8.61 27.17
CA LEU A 5 -43.95 -9.75 27.54
C LEU A 5 -42.72 -9.91 26.61
N LEU A 6 -41.56 -9.59 27.22
CA LEU A 6 -40.15 -9.93 26.97
C LEU A 6 -39.85 -11.04 25.95
N LEU A 7 -38.77 -10.84 25.17
CA LEU A 7 -37.83 -11.91 24.83
C LEU A 7 -36.39 -11.35 24.76
N VAL A 8 -35.65 -11.56 25.84
CA VAL A 8 -34.18 -11.49 25.87
C VAL A 8 -33.67 -12.79 25.28
N ALA A 9 -33.12 -12.75 24.07
CA ALA A 9 -32.45 -13.91 23.48
C ALA A 9 -30.96 -13.86 23.86
N ALA A 10 -30.62 -14.46 25.00
CA ALA A 10 -29.25 -14.77 25.36
C ALA A 10 -28.78 -15.94 24.46
N VAL A 11 -27.94 -15.64 23.46
CA VAL A 11 -27.25 -16.67 22.69
C VAL A 11 -26.03 -17.11 23.49
N ALA A 12 -26.16 -18.25 24.16
CA ALA A 12 -25.06 -18.93 24.81
C ALA A 12 -24.12 -19.53 23.74
N PHE A 13 -22.95 -18.92 23.55
CA PHE A 13 -21.88 -19.53 22.77
C PHE A 13 -21.19 -20.60 23.63
N ALA A 14 -21.52 -21.86 23.37
CA ALA A 14 -20.80 -22.99 23.93
C ALA A 14 -19.38 -23.05 23.34
N ALA A 15 -18.37 -22.89 24.19
CA ALA A 15 -16.98 -23.14 23.84
C ALA A 15 -16.78 -24.66 23.67
N ALA A 16 -16.82 -25.13 22.43
CA ALA A 16 -16.35 -26.47 22.09
C ALA A 16 -14.81 -26.47 22.13
N GLY A 17 -14.26 -27.11 23.15
CA GLY A 17 -12.81 -27.35 23.28
C GLY A 17 -12.29 -28.12 22.07
N CYS A 18 -11.23 -27.61 21.45
CA CYS A 18 -10.53 -28.29 20.38
C CYS A 18 -9.68 -29.42 21.01
N SER A 19 -10.18 -30.66 20.94
CA SER A 19 -9.41 -31.85 21.26
C SER A 19 -8.28 -32.01 20.24
N GLY A 20 -7.03 -32.03 20.72
CA GLY A 20 -5.82 -32.16 19.89
C GLY A 20 -5.85 -33.40 19.00
N GLY A 21 -5.92 -33.16 17.68
CA GLY A 21 -5.58 -34.12 16.65
C GLY A 21 -4.05 -34.18 16.42
N PRO A 22 -3.54 -35.23 15.77
CA PRO A 22 -2.12 -35.41 15.51
C PRO A 22 -1.54 -34.21 14.76
N ALA A 23 -0.39 -33.71 15.24
CA ALA A 23 0.30 -32.56 14.67
C ALA A 23 0.80 -32.88 13.26
N THR A 24 0.07 -32.43 12.23
CA THR A 24 0.58 -32.37 10.86
C THR A 24 1.80 -31.43 10.84
N PRO A 25 2.94 -31.84 10.25
CA PRO A 25 4.08 -30.94 10.11
C PRO A 25 3.66 -29.70 9.32
N PRO A 26 4.11 -28.49 9.72
CA PRO A 26 3.74 -27.26 9.04
C PRO A 26 4.18 -27.33 7.58
N ALA A 27 3.25 -27.02 6.67
CA ALA A 27 3.57 -26.87 5.26
C ALA A 27 4.63 -25.75 5.10
N PRO A 28 5.59 -25.89 4.16
CA PRO A 28 6.56 -24.85 3.91
C PRO A 28 5.82 -23.58 3.47
N THR A 29 5.85 -22.56 4.33
CA THR A 29 5.38 -21.22 4.00
C THR A 29 6.40 -20.60 3.05
N THR A 30 6.05 -20.47 1.77
CA THR A 30 6.76 -19.61 0.84
C THR A 30 6.43 -18.16 1.20
N THR A 31 7.22 -17.54 2.07
CA THR A 31 7.12 -16.11 2.32
C THR A 31 7.64 -15.36 1.10
N SER A 32 6.75 -14.92 0.22
CA SER A 32 7.10 -13.98 -0.83
C SER A 32 7.50 -12.66 -0.17
N THR A 33 8.78 -12.30 -0.27
CA THR A 33 9.25 -11.00 0.24
C THR A 33 8.86 -9.94 -0.80
N VAL A 34 7.93 -9.06 -0.44
CA VAL A 34 7.56 -7.92 -1.28
C VAL A 34 8.72 -6.93 -1.27
N ASP A 35 9.25 -6.58 -2.45
CA ASP A 35 10.27 -5.54 -2.60
C ASP A 35 9.60 -4.15 -2.51
N PRO A 36 9.85 -3.36 -1.44
CA PRO A 36 9.23 -2.06 -1.26
C PRO A 36 9.65 -1.06 -2.33
N VAL A 37 10.87 -1.16 -2.88
CA VAL A 37 11.33 -0.28 -3.96
C VAL A 37 10.55 -0.57 -5.23
N ALA A 38 10.31 -1.84 -5.54
CA ALA A 38 9.50 -2.24 -6.68
C ALA A 38 8.05 -1.76 -6.56
N VAL A 39 7.43 -1.89 -5.37
CA VAL A 39 6.07 -1.38 -5.12
C VAL A 39 5.99 0.13 -5.32
N CYS A 40 6.88 0.89 -4.68
CA CYS A 40 6.95 2.35 -4.86
C CYS A 40 7.13 2.72 -6.33
N THR A 41 8.05 2.05 -7.03
CA THR A 41 8.33 2.33 -8.45
C THR A 41 7.09 2.13 -9.31
N ASN A 42 6.37 1.02 -9.11
CA ASN A 42 5.16 0.72 -9.87
C ASN A 42 4.06 1.76 -9.60
N GLN A 43 3.89 2.21 -8.36
CA GLN A 43 2.92 3.25 -8.04
C GLN A 43 3.25 4.58 -8.69
N LEU A 44 4.51 5.04 -8.61
CA LEU A 44 4.91 6.31 -9.23
C LEU A 44 4.74 6.27 -10.76
N VAL A 45 5.12 5.16 -11.40
CA VAL A 45 4.97 4.98 -12.86
C VAL A 45 3.50 4.96 -13.25
N TYR A 46 2.65 4.24 -12.51
CA TYR A 46 1.22 4.18 -12.77
C TYR A 46 0.59 5.57 -12.69
N TRP A 47 0.77 6.27 -11.58
CA TRP A 47 0.14 7.58 -11.38
C TRP A 47 0.67 8.65 -12.32
N THR A 48 1.98 8.62 -12.65
CA THR A 48 2.53 9.56 -13.63
C THR A 48 1.86 9.35 -15.00
N LYS A 49 1.70 8.10 -15.44
CA LYS A 49 1.04 7.78 -16.71
C LYS A 49 -0.44 8.14 -16.68
N ASP A 50 -1.13 7.81 -15.59
CA ASP A 50 -2.55 8.08 -15.44
C ASP A 50 -2.84 9.58 -15.48
N ILE A 51 -2.11 10.40 -14.71
CA ILE A 51 -2.30 11.85 -14.66
C ILE A 51 -1.95 12.52 -15.99
N LEU A 52 -0.92 12.05 -16.70
CA LEU A 52 -0.56 12.60 -18.01
C LEU A 52 -1.50 12.14 -19.13
N GLY A 53 -2.07 10.95 -19.02
CA GLY A 53 -2.97 10.36 -20.03
C GLY A 53 -4.43 10.78 -19.85
N ASN A 54 -4.90 10.89 -18.60
CA ASN A 54 -6.23 11.31 -18.24
C ASN A 54 -6.17 12.76 -17.74
N ALA A 55 -6.34 13.73 -18.66
CA ALA A 55 -6.32 15.17 -18.35
C ALA A 55 -7.40 15.64 -17.35
N LYS A 56 -8.23 14.73 -16.83
CA LYS A 56 -9.18 15.00 -15.74
C LYS A 56 -8.50 14.64 -14.42
N ASP A 57 -8.27 15.67 -13.62
CA ASP A 57 -7.98 15.52 -12.20
C ASP A 57 -9.11 14.70 -11.55
N THR A 58 -8.76 13.54 -11.01
CA THR A 58 -9.69 12.65 -10.31
C THR A 58 -10.05 13.16 -8.92
N GLY A 59 -9.39 14.23 -8.45
CA GLY A 59 -9.57 14.81 -7.13
C GLY A 59 -9.05 13.90 -6.01
N LEU A 60 -8.28 12.86 -6.35
CA LEU A 60 -7.72 11.92 -5.39
C LEU A 60 -6.60 12.60 -4.61
N ASP A 61 -6.64 12.47 -3.28
CA ASP A 61 -5.52 12.86 -2.45
C ASP A 61 -4.42 11.78 -2.44
N TYR A 62 -3.25 12.12 -1.91
CA TYR A 62 -2.10 11.21 -1.92
C TYR A 62 -2.34 9.92 -1.13
N GLN A 63 -3.23 9.92 -0.13
CA GLN A 63 -3.54 8.74 0.67
C GLN A 63 -4.48 7.81 -0.09
N GLU A 64 -5.46 8.37 -0.81
CA GLU A 64 -6.33 7.62 -1.72
C GLU A 64 -5.54 7.00 -2.89
N MET A 65 -4.44 7.63 -3.29
CA MET A 65 -3.48 7.10 -4.27
C MET A 65 -2.58 5.98 -3.70
N GLY A 66 -2.64 5.73 -2.39
CA GLY A 66 -1.79 4.77 -1.68
C GLY A 66 -0.33 5.24 -1.56
N LEU A 67 -0.10 6.55 -1.56
CA LEU A 67 1.22 7.16 -1.43
C LEU A 67 1.39 7.74 -0.02
N ASP A 68 2.63 7.81 0.43
CA ASP A 68 3.00 8.72 1.53
C ASP A 68 3.37 10.11 0.98
N GLY A 69 3.65 11.06 1.88
CA GLY A 69 3.98 12.43 1.49
C GLY A 69 5.26 12.53 0.64
N ASP A 70 6.32 11.80 1.02
CA ASP A 70 7.59 11.83 0.28
C ASP A 70 7.44 11.20 -1.11
N GLN A 71 6.65 10.13 -1.23
CA GLN A 71 6.31 9.50 -2.51
C GLN A 71 5.46 10.44 -3.38
N TYR A 72 4.53 11.19 -2.79
CA TYR A 72 3.73 12.16 -3.52
C TYR A 72 4.59 13.32 -4.06
N GLU A 73 5.54 13.82 -3.27
CA GLU A 73 6.51 14.82 -3.75
C GLU A 73 7.33 14.28 -4.92
N ALA A 74 7.79 13.02 -4.85
CA ALA A 74 8.48 12.37 -5.94
C ALA A 74 7.59 12.23 -7.19
N LEU A 75 6.30 11.91 -7.02
CA LEU A 75 5.33 11.86 -8.12
C LEU A 75 5.19 13.23 -8.80
N GLN A 76 5.01 14.31 -8.03
CA GLN A 76 4.88 15.66 -8.58
C GLN A 76 6.11 16.07 -9.40
N ALA A 77 7.31 15.75 -8.90
CA ALA A 77 8.55 16.00 -9.63
C ALA A 77 8.65 15.21 -10.95
N LEU A 78 8.20 13.94 -10.96
CA LEU A 78 8.15 13.12 -12.17
C LEU A 78 7.19 13.68 -13.22
N ILE A 79 6.00 14.12 -12.80
CA ILE A 79 5.00 14.73 -13.68
C ILE A 79 5.56 15.99 -14.33
N GLU A 80 6.18 16.86 -13.54
CA GLU A 80 6.78 18.09 -14.04
C GLU A 80 7.88 17.81 -15.07
N GLN A 81 8.81 16.90 -14.76
CA GLN A 81 9.86 16.50 -15.70
C GLN A 81 9.28 15.88 -16.98
N ALA A 82 8.26 15.02 -16.85
CA ALA A 82 7.61 14.40 -17.99
C ALA A 82 6.94 15.44 -18.91
N ARG A 83 6.33 16.49 -18.36
CA ARG A 83 5.76 17.60 -19.14
C ARG A 83 6.83 18.41 -19.87
N GLN A 84 7.96 18.66 -19.23
CA GLN A 84 9.12 19.30 -19.87
C GLN A 84 9.64 18.45 -21.04
N HIS A 85 9.72 17.14 -20.84
CA HIS A 85 10.13 16.19 -21.87
C HIS A 85 9.14 16.15 -23.05
N GLN A 86 7.83 16.13 -22.81
CA GLN A 86 6.80 16.21 -23.86
C GLN A 86 6.93 17.50 -24.70
N SER A 87 7.36 18.60 -24.08
CA SER A 87 7.57 19.88 -24.76
C SER A 87 8.90 19.94 -25.52
N GLY A 88 9.90 19.15 -25.10
CA GLY A 88 11.28 19.21 -25.58
C GLY A 88 11.67 18.17 -26.64
N GLY A 89 10.83 17.17 -26.92
CA GLY A 89 11.07 16.17 -27.97
C GLY A 89 10.98 14.72 -27.49
N ALA A 90 11.76 13.82 -28.09
CA ALA A 90 11.68 12.39 -27.80
C ALA A 90 12.23 12.04 -26.42
N VAL A 91 11.45 11.24 -25.67
CA VAL A 91 11.83 10.69 -24.36
C VAL A 91 12.30 9.26 -24.54
N PRO A 92 13.40 8.83 -23.89
CA PRO A 92 13.75 7.42 -23.86
C PRO A 92 12.58 6.58 -23.32
N PRO A 93 12.27 5.41 -23.92
CA PRO A 93 11.09 4.63 -23.54
C PRO A 93 11.09 4.19 -22.06
N ASP A 94 12.28 4.00 -21.48
CA ASP A 94 12.44 3.52 -20.11
C ASP A 94 12.70 4.64 -19.08
N TRP A 95 12.78 5.90 -19.52
CA TRP A 95 13.14 7.04 -18.66
C TRP A 95 12.28 7.12 -17.39
N LEU A 96 10.96 6.97 -17.52
CA LEU A 96 10.05 7.06 -16.39
C LEU A 96 10.29 5.94 -15.38
N GLN A 97 10.55 4.72 -15.85
CA GLN A 97 10.83 3.57 -14.99
C GLN A 97 12.13 3.77 -14.23
N GLU A 98 13.17 4.23 -14.91
CA GLU A 98 14.49 4.49 -14.32
C GLU A 98 14.44 5.60 -13.29
N GLN A 99 13.78 6.72 -13.62
CA GLN A 99 13.68 7.88 -12.74
C GLN A 99 12.84 7.58 -11.49
N ALA A 100 11.72 6.86 -11.65
CA ALA A 100 10.90 6.41 -10.52
C ALA A 100 11.68 5.45 -9.61
N LYS A 101 12.39 4.47 -10.19
CA LYS A 101 13.22 3.54 -9.41
C LYS A 101 14.31 4.25 -8.62
N ALA A 102 14.98 5.22 -9.25
CA ALA A 102 16.01 6.01 -8.60
C ALA A 102 15.44 6.83 -7.42
N ALA A 103 14.26 7.44 -7.59
CA ALA A 103 13.56 8.15 -6.52
C ALA A 103 13.20 7.21 -5.36
N CYS A 104 12.53 6.08 -5.66
CA CYS A 104 12.12 5.11 -4.64
C CYS A 104 13.31 4.48 -3.90
N THR A 105 14.46 4.30 -4.57
CA THR A 105 15.68 3.82 -3.91
C THR A 105 16.19 4.84 -2.88
N ARG A 106 16.13 6.14 -3.19
CA ARG A 106 16.50 7.20 -2.23
C ARG A 106 15.54 7.27 -1.05
N LEU A 107 14.24 7.13 -1.32
CA LEU A 107 13.21 7.11 -0.27
C LEU A 107 13.39 5.93 0.67
N ALA A 108 13.64 4.73 0.12
CA ALA A 108 13.93 3.54 0.92
C ALA A 108 15.19 3.70 1.79
N ALA A 109 16.22 4.39 1.28
CA ALA A 109 17.44 4.68 2.04
C ALA A 109 17.23 5.68 3.19
N LYS A 110 16.25 6.59 3.08
CA LYS A 110 15.88 7.57 4.13
C LYS A 110 15.22 6.90 5.34
N SER A 111 14.58 5.75 5.13
CA SER A 111 13.84 5.01 6.15
C SER A 111 14.48 3.63 6.40
N PRO A 112 15.65 3.54 7.06
CA PRO A 112 16.28 2.26 7.32
C PRO A 112 15.49 1.48 8.40
N THR A 113 14.58 0.60 7.93
CA THR A 113 13.89 -0.49 8.64
C THR A 113 13.01 -0.08 9.84
N PRO A 114 11.81 -0.68 10.01
CA PRO A 114 11.04 -0.51 11.24
C PRO A 114 11.86 -1.00 12.43
N THR A 115 12.10 -0.12 13.40
CA THR A 115 12.37 -0.55 14.78
C THR A 115 11.32 -1.61 15.10
N THR A 116 11.75 -2.83 15.36
CA THR A 116 10.92 -3.86 15.98
C THR A 116 10.18 -3.19 17.12
N SER A 117 8.87 -3.00 17.00
CA SER A 117 8.04 -2.51 18.08
C SER A 117 7.92 -3.62 19.12
N GLY A 118 9.02 -3.88 19.83
CA GLY A 118 9.04 -4.54 21.12
C GLY A 118 8.55 -3.51 22.14
N GLY A 119 7.25 -3.27 22.16
CA GLY A 119 6.62 -2.31 23.04
C GLY A 119 5.21 -2.80 23.34
N TYR A 120 5.05 -3.31 24.56
CA TYR A 120 3.87 -3.92 25.15
C TYR A 120 2.56 -3.15 24.85
N GLY A 121 1.48 -3.93 24.74
CA GLY A 121 0.16 -3.49 24.30
C GLY A 121 -0.48 -2.36 25.10
N TRP A 122 -1.54 -1.80 24.52
CA TRP A 122 -2.43 -0.82 25.14
C TRP A 122 -3.01 -1.37 26.46
N PRO A 123 -3.19 -0.51 27.49
CA PRO A 123 -3.63 -0.91 28.83
C PRO A 123 -5.03 -1.55 28.85
#